data_AF-A0A072TZS7-F1
#
_entry.id   AF-A0A072TZS7-F1
#
_cell.length_a   1.000
_cell.length_b   1.000
_cell.length_c   1.000
_cell.angle_alpha   90.00
_cell.angle_beta   90.00
_cell.angle_gamma   90.00
#
_symmetry.space_group_name_H-M   'P 1'
#
loop_
_entity.id
_entity.type
_entity.pdbx_description
1 polymer ?
#
loop_
_entity_poly.entity_id
_entity_poly.type
_entity_poly.pdbx_seq_one_letter_code
_entity_poly.pdbx_strand_id
1 'polypeptide(L)' 'MAQILKFVYALILFLSLFFILINGDRIPCATDADCPPKILPIIHKCINNFCKLKLYN' A
#
# COMPACT_ATOMS: atom_id res chain seq x y z
N MET A 1 -11.98 13.91 -30.07
CA MET A 1 -11.68 14.76 -28.89
C MET A 1 -12.31 14.23 -27.60
N ALA A 2 -13.63 14.00 -27.55
CA ALA A 2 -14.29 13.46 -26.34
C ALA A 2 -13.81 12.05 -25.91
N GLN A 3 -13.41 11.19 -26.86
CA GLN A 3 -12.92 9.84 -26.56
C GLN A 3 -11.55 9.85 -25.85
N ILE A 4 -10.67 10.80 -26.22
CA ILE A 4 -9.37 10.98 -25.58
C ILE A 4 -9.56 11.48 -24.14
N LEU A 5 -10.47 12.42 -23.92
CA LEU A 5 -10.81 12.91 -22.58
C LEU A 5 -11.33 11.79 -21.67
N LYS A 6 -12.20 10.90 -22.20
CA LYS A 6 -12.68 9.73 -21.46
C LYS A 6 -11.54 8.76 -21.10
N PHE A 7 -10.61 8.53 -22.02
CA PHE A 7 -9.45 7.67 -21.77
C PHE A 7 -8.54 8.24 -20.68
N VAL A 8 -8.20 9.53 -20.77
CA VAL A 8 -7.37 10.22 -19.77
C VAL A 8 -8.05 10.19 -18.39
N TYR A 9 -9.37 10.41 -18.33
CA TYR A 9 -10.12 10.33 -17.08
C TYR A 9 -10.05 8.93 -16.45
N ALA A 10 -10.28 7.88 -17.24
CA ALA A 10 -10.16 6.50 -16.76
C ALA A 10 -8.73 6.17 -16.29
N LEU A 11 -7.71 6.64 -17.01
CA LEU A 11 -6.30 6.47 -16.64
C LEU A 11 -5.98 7.15 -15.30
N ILE A 12 -6.45 8.40 -15.09
CA ILE A 12 -6.24 9.14 -13.83
C ILE A 12 -6.89 8.39 -12.66
N LEU A 13 -8.12 7.90 -12.83
CA LEU A 13 -8.81 7.12 -11.80
C LEU A 13 -8.04 5.84 -11.45
N PHE A 14 -7.58 5.12 -12.47
CA PHE A 14 -6.77 3.93 -12.29
C PHE A 14 -5.48 4.24 -11.52
N LEU A 15 -4.70 5.22 -11.98
CA LEU A 15 -3.45 5.62 -11.32
C LEU A 15 -3.68 6.10 -9.87
N SER A 16 -4.76 6.84 -9.62
CA SER A 16 -5.12 7.31 -8.27
C SER A 16 -5.43 6.14 -7.33
N LEU A 17 -6.18 5.15 -7.80
CA LEU A 17 -6.53 3.97 -7.00
C LEU A 17 -5.29 3.13 -6.68
N PHE A 18 -4.40 2.94 -7.66
CA PHE A 18 -3.12 2.26 -7.46
C PHE A 18 -2.20 3.02 -6.50
N PHE A 19 -2.18 4.35 -6.58
CA PHE A 19 -1.41 5.17 -5.66
C PHE A 19 -1.92 5.02 -4.22
N ILE A 20 -3.23 4.99 -4.00
CA ILE A 20 -3.82 4.73 -2.68
C ILE A 20 -3.45 3.34 -2.18
N LEU A 21 -3.50 2.30 -3.03
CA LEU A 21 -3.12 0.95 -2.62
C LEU A 21 -1.64 0.86 -2.22
N ILE A 22 -0.74 1.43 -3.02
CA ILE A 22 0.72 1.37 -2.77
C ILE A 22 1.11 2.20 -1.52
N ASN A 23 0.41 3.30 -1.25
CA ASN A 23 0.70 4.16 -0.11
C ASN A 23 -0.13 3.84 1.14
N GLY A 24 -1.29 3.20 0.99
CA GLY A 24 -2.14 2.77 2.10
C GLY A 24 -1.46 1.74 3.00
N ASP A 25 -0.57 0.92 2.41
CA ASP A 25 0.29 -0.01 3.14
C ASP A 25 1.51 0.66 3.80
N ARG A 26 1.75 1.97 3.59
CA ARG A 26 2.88 2.70 4.18
C ARG A 26 2.51 3.23 5.56
N ILE A 27 2.18 2.32 6.47
CA ILE A 27 2.01 2.64 7.89
C ILE A 27 3.40 2.97 8.44
N PRO A 28 3.67 4.22 8.87
CA PRO A 28 4.96 4.56 9.42
C PRO A 28 5.17 3.83 10.75
N CYS A 29 6.39 3.36 11.00
CA CYS A 29 6.76 2.66 12.21
C CYS A 29 8.20 3.02 12.61
N ALA A 30 8.50 2.96 13.91
CA ALA A 30 9.87 3.04 14.43
C ALA A 30 10.39 1.65 14.81
N THR A 31 9.49 0.77 15.26
CA THR A 31 9.76 -0.58 15.74
C THR A 31 8.72 -1.57 15.21
N ASP A 32 9.04 -2.86 15.24
CA ASP A 32 8.10 -3.94 14.85
C ASP A 32 6.81 -3.96 15.71
N ALA A 33 6.83 -3.34 16.89
CA ALA A 33 5.68 -3.27 17.80
C ALA A 33 4.66 -2.18 17.40
N ASP A 34 5.06 -1.21 16.59
CA ASP A 34 4.18 -0.14 16.10
C ASP A 34 3.24 -0.62 14.97
N CYS A 35 3.54 -1.79 14.40
CA CYS A 35 2.74 -2.37 13.34
C CYS A 35 1.50 -3.10 13.90
N PRO A 36 0.39 -3.13 13.14
CA PRO A 36 -0.84 -3.78 13.57
C PRO A 36 -0.62 -5.26 13.94
N PRO A 37 -1.43 -5.79 14.87
CA PRO A 37 -1.22 -7.11 15.45
C PRO A 37 -1.15 -8.21 14.40
N LYS A 38 -0.22 -9.14 14.64
CA LYS A 38 0.14 -10.25 13.75
C LYS A 38 -1.06 -11.18 13.57
N ILE A 39 -1.63 -11.24 12.37
CA ILE A 39 -2.57 -12.29 11.99
C ILE A 39 -1.71 -13.41 11.38
N LEU A 40 -1.37 -14.43 12.17
CA LEU A 40 -0.63 -15.60 11.69
C LEU A 40 -1.31 -16.17 10.43
N PRO A 41 -0.56 -16.54 9.36
CA PRO A 41 0.91 -16.67 9.25
C PRO A 41 1.65 -15.38 8.82
N ILE A 42 0.94 -14.26 8.79
CA ILE A 42 1.41 -13.00 8.24
C ILE A 42 1.96 -12.11 9.37
N ILE A 43 3.25 -11.79 9.31
CA ILE A 43 3.90 -10.92 10.29
C ILE A 43 4.20 -9.58 9.63
N HIS A 44 3.73 -8.48 10.23
CA HIS A 44 4.19 -7.15 9.85
C HIS A 44 5.54 -6.87 10.51
N LYS A 45 6.52 -6.44 9.72
CA LYS A 45 7.81 -5.94 10.20
C LYS A 45 8.02 -4.49 9.80
N CYS A 46 8.67 -3.73 10.66
CA CYS A 46 9.09 -2.39 10.35
C CYS A 46 10.35 -2.42 9.48
N ILE A 47 10.21 -2.06 8.20
CA ILE A 47 11.31 -2.05 7.22
C ILE A 47 11.31 -0.70 6.52
N ASN A 48 12.43 0.02 6.62
CA ASN A 48 12.59 1.39 6.12
C ASN A 48 11.53 2.34 6.71
N ASN A 49 11.27 2.24 8.01
CA ASN A 49 10.28 3.04 8.73
C ASN A 49 8.83 2.83 8.27
N PHE A 50 8.53 1.73 7.57
CA PHE A 50 7.17 1.35 7.18
C PHE A 50 6.87 -0.11 7.51
N CYS A 51 5.62 -0.38 7.91
CA CYS A 51 5.15 -1.75 8.13
C CYS A 51 5.06 -2.49 6.80
N LYS A 52 5.81 -3.58 6.66
CA LYS A 52 5.76 -4.47 5.49
C LYS A 52 5.33 -5.85 5.90
N LEU A 53 4.58 -6.49 5.02
CA LEU A 53 4.18 -7.89 5.16
C LEU A 53 5.40 -8.81 4.98
N LYS A 54 5.66 -9.70 5.94
CA LYS A 54 6.66 -10.77 5.83
C LYS A 54 6.00 -12.11 6.17
N LEU A 55 6.01 -13.01 5.20
CA LEU A 55 5.61 -14.41 5.41
C LEU A 55 6.67 -15.10 6.27
N TYR A 56 6.26 -15.80 7.32
CA TYR A 56 7.14 -16.65 8.11
C TYR A 56 7.36 -17.95 7.32
N ASN A 57 8.56 -18.14 6.75
CA ASN A 57 8.96 -19.35 6.04
C ASN A 57 9.76 -20.26 6.97
#